data_AF-A0A3B0Z512-F1
#
_entry.id   AF-A0A3B0Z512-F1
#
_cell.length_a   1.000
_cell.length_b   1.000
_cell.length_c   1.000
_cell.angle_alpha   90.00
_cell.angle_beta   90.00
_cell.angle_gamma   90.00
#
_symmetry.space_group_name_H-M   'P 1'
#
loop_
_entity.id
_entity.type
_entity.pdbx_description
1 polymer ?
#
loop_
_entity_poly.entity_id
_entity_poly.type
_entity_poly.pdbx_seq_one_letter_code
_entity_poly.pdbx_strand_id
1 'polypeptide(L)'
;MLSKASEALLFSVRPKTHNTALASGLWGIEQGLELEARVQGNAYDQQFAERLHFPPTLWDAAQRLKQSTMARQAFGDDFVEHFAASREWEEREFRKHITDWELARYLEII
;
A
#
# COMPACT_ATOMS: atom_id res chain seq x y z
N MET A 1 -16.90 28.19 -29.91
CA MET A 1 -16.80 28.29 -28.44
C MET A 1 -17.63 27.19 -27.82
N LEU A 2 -17.14 25.94 -27.89
CA LEU A 2 -17.78 24.82 -27.22
C LEU A 2 -17.41 24.89 -25.73
N SER A 3 -18.49 25.03 -24.96
CA SER A 3 -18.62 25.05 -23.53
C SER A 3 -17.68 24.07 -22.81
N LYS A 4 -17.23 24.48 -21.62
CA LYS A 4 -16.46 23.76 -20.57
C LYS A 4 -17.05 22.41 -20.11
N ALA A 5 -17.95 21.81 -20.89
CA ALA A 5 -18.64 20.56 -20.61
C ALA A 5 -17.81 19.31 -20.96
N SER A 6 -16.66 19.43 -21.63
CA SER A 6 -15.85 18.27 -22.02
C SER A 6 -14.78 17.84 -20.99
N GLU A 7 -14.54 18.60 -19.93
CA GLU A 7 -13.49 18.29 -18.93
C GLU A 7 -13.96 17.42 -17.75
N ALA A 8 -15.27 17.27 -17.53
CA ALA A 8 -15.79 16.62 -16.32
C ALA A 8 -16.27 15.17 -16.50
N LEU A 9 -16.31 14.65 -17.74
CA LEU A 9 -16.96 13.37 -18.05
C LEU A 9 -16.04 12.14 -18.14
N LEU A 10 -14.74 12.29 -17.89
CA LEU A 10 -13.78 11.17 -17.83
C LEU A 10 -13.31 10.84 -16.40
N PHE A 11 -14.07 11.25 -15.38
CA PHE A 11 -13.89 10.88 -13.97
C PHE A 11 -14.82 9.72 -13.56
N SER A 12 -15.11 8.82 -14.49
CA SER A 12 -16.00 7.67 -14.27
C SER A 12 -15.17 6.40 -14.11
N VAL A 13 -15.49 5.63 -13.07
CA VAL A 13 -14.83 4.39 -12.56
C VAL A 13 -13.74 4.63 -11.48
N ARG A 14 -14.21 4.90 -10.25
CA ARG A 14 -13.48 4.95 -8.96
C ARG A 14 -12.02 5.48 -8.99
N PRO A 15 -11.84 6.81 -8.97
CA PRO A 15 -10.58 7.48 -9.34
C PRO A 15 -9.51 7.64 -8.24
N LYS A 16 -9.60 6.97 -7.08
CA LYS A 16 -8.68 7.25 -5.96
C LYS A 16 -7.47 6.30 -5.81
N THR A 17 -7.45 5.12 -6.43
CA THR A 17 -6.41 4.11 -6.18
C THR A 17 -5.28 4.05 -7.21
N HIS A 18 -5.46 4.56 -8.43
CA HIS A 18 -4.52 4.32 -9.53
C HIS A 18 -3.27 5.21 -9.49
N ASN A 19 -3.16 6.12 -8.52
CA ASN A 19 -2.13 7.14 -8.57
C ASN A 19 -1.30 7.33 -7.29
N THR A 20 -1.10 6.27 -6.52
CA THR A 20 -0.27 6.31 -5.30
C THR A 20 1.20 6.58 -5.60
N ALA A 21 1.73 6.06 -6.71
CA ALA A 21 3.09 6.34 -7.14
C ALA A 21 3.30 7.82 -7.46
N LEU A 22 2.43 8.46 -8.27
CA LEU A 22 2.58 9.90 -8.54
C LEU A 22 2.33 10.75 -7.30
N ALA A 23 1.36 10.41 -6.45
CA ALA A 23 1.14 11.13 -5.19
C ALA A 23 2.39 11.09 -4.29
N SER A 24 3.02 9.91 -4.15
CA SER A 24 4.25 9.78 -3.36
C SER A 24 5.46 10.51 -3.97
N GLY A 25 5.58 10.49 -5.29
CA GLY A 25 6.63 11.22 -6.01
C GLY A 25 6.46 12.73 -5.87
N LEU A 26 5.24 13.24 -6.07
CA LEU A 26 4.91 14.66 -5.91
C LEU A 26 5.17 15.11 -4.47
N TRP A 27 4.73 14.33 -3.48
CA TRP A 27 5.01 14.60 -2.07
C TRP A 27 6.51 14.74 -1.78
N GLY A 28 7.34 13.83 -2.31
CA GLY A 28 8.78 13.91 -2.16
C GLY A 28 9.39 15.18 -2.74
N ILE A 29 8.90 15.62 -3.91
CA ILE A 29 9.33 16.86 -4.56
C ILE A 29 8.89 18.09 -3.76
N GLU A 30 7.62 18.14 -3.33
CA GLU A 30 7.06 19.27 -2.57
C GLU A 30 7.73 19.45 -1.21
N GLN A 31 8.09 18.35 -0.54
CA GLN A 31 8.75 18.37 0.76
C GLN A 31 10.28 18.43 0.67
N GLY A 32 10.85 18.37 -0.55
CA GLY A 32 12.30 18.37 -0.76
C GLY A 32 13.01 17.21 -0.06
N LEU A 33 12.42 16.00 -0.10
CA LEU A 33 12.99 14.84 0.58
C LEU A 33 14.27 14.37 -0.11
N GLU A 34 15.33 14.19 0.69
CA GLU A 34 16.58 13.58 0.21
C GLU A 34 16.41 12.07 0.06
N LEU A 35 16.88 11.55 -1.08
CA LEU A 35 16.87 10.12 -1.36
C LEU A 35 18.12 9.46 -0.80
N GLU A 36 17.98 8.22 -0.35
CA GLU A 36 19.14 7.42 0.04
C GLU A 36 19.99 7.04 -1.17
N ALA A 37 21.23 6.64 -0.89
CA ALA A 37 22.14 6.19 -1.93
C ALA A 37 21.52 5.03 -2.72
N ARG A 38 21.65 5.09 -4.05
CA ARG A 38 21.22 4.01 -4.94
C ARG A 38 21.87 2.69 -4.52
N VAL A 39 21.04 1.65 -4.38
CA VAL A 39 21.51 0.27 -4.22
C VAL A 39 22.28 -0.18 -5.47
N GLN A 40 23.49 -0.69 -5.28
CA GLN A 40 24.34 -1.21 -6.36
C GLN A 40 24.44 -2.74 -6.26
N GLY A 41 24.43 -3.44 -7.39
CA GLY A 41 24.48 -4.91 -7.42
C GLY A 41 23.16 -5.57 -6.99
N ASN A 42 23.26 -6.73 -6.33
CA ASN A 42 22.10 -7.52 -5.88
C ASN A 42 21.67 -7.10 -4.46
N ALA A 43 20.41 -6.68 -4.29
CA ALA A 43 19.87 -6.29 -3.00
C ALA A 43 19.69 -7.48 -2.04
N TYR A 44 19.49 -8.72 -2.53
CA TYR A 44 19.33 -9.90 -1.67
C TYR A 44 20.60 -10.26 -0.89
N ASP A 45 21.77 -9.81 -1.35
CA ASP A 45 23.06 -10.08 -0.73
C ASP A 45 23.50 -8.95 0.22
N GLN A 46 22.63 -7.96 0.45
CA GLN A 46 22.92 -6.76 1.23
C GLN A 46 22.02 -6.67 2.46
N GLN A 47 22.53 -6.05 3.53
CA GLN A 47 21.75 -5.75 4.73
C GLN A 47 21.29 -4.29 4.69
N PHE A 48 20.01 -4.08 4.95
CA PHE A 48 19.39 -2.76 4.99
C PHE A 48 18.90 -2.45 6.40
N ALA A 49 18.79 -1.16 6.72
CA ALA A 49 18.15 -0.72 7.95
C ALA A 49 16.66 -1.09 7.92
N GLU A 50 16.11 -1.47 9.07
CA GLU A 50 14.71 -1.94 9.19
C GLU A 50 13.68 -0.93 8.63
N ARG A 51 13.96 0.38 8.69
CA ARG A 51 13.08 1.43 8.12
C ARG A 51 12.84 1.28 6.60
N LEU A 52 13.77 0.64 5.89
CA LEU A 52 13.70 0.43 4.44
C LEU A 52 12.94 -0.86 4.08
N HIS A 53 12.65 -1.70 5.07
CA HIS A 53 11.93 -2.94 4.82
C HIS A 53 10.45 -2.67 4.57
N PHE A 54 9.93 -3.35 3.55
CA PHE A 54 8.49 -3.39 3.31
C PHE A 54 7.77 -4.10 4.46
N PRO A 55 6.50 -3.76 4.71
CA PRO A 55 5.67 -4.51 5.66
C PRO A 55 5.60 -5.99 5.24
N PRO A 56 5.83 -6.94 6.15
CA PRO A 56 5.85 -8.36 5.81
C PRO A 56 4.45 -8.98 5.68
N THR A 57 3.43 -8.30 6.22
CA THR A 57 2.03 -8.75 6.17
C THR A 57 1.11 -7.65 5.64
N LEU A 58 -0.07 -8.04 5.15
CA LEU A 58 -1.07 -7.09 4.69
C LEU A 58 -1.62 -6.25 5.87
N TRP A 59 -1.62 -6.81 7.07
CA TRP A 59 -1.99 -6.17 8.33
C TRP A 59 -1.02 -5.05 8.65
N ASP A 60 0.30 -5.34 8.62
CA ASP A 60 1.32 -4.34 8.88
C ASP A 60 1.27 -3.21 7.83
N ALA A 61 1.03 -3.56 6.57
CA ALA A 61 0.83 -2.58 5.50
C ALA A 61 -0.41 -1.70 5.76
N ALA A 62 -1.52 -2.29 6.19
CA ALA A 62 -2.74 -1.57 6.54
C ALA A 62 -2.51 -0.63 7.75
N GLN A 63 -1.80 -1.08 8.79
CA GLN A 63 -1.48 -0.25 9.95
C GLN A 63 -0.59 0.94 9.55
N ARG A 64 0.45 0.71 8.73
CA ARG A 64 1.30 1.81 8.23
C ARG A 64 0.51 2.80 7.37
N LEU A 65 -0.44 2.32 6.55
CA LEU A 65 -1.29 3.19 5.75
C LEU A 65 -2.18 4.09 6.62
N LYS A 66 -2.79 3.54 7.69
CA LYS A 66 -3.62 4.32 8.63
C LYS A 66 -2.86 5.44 9.32
N GLN A 67 -1.57 5.23 9.57
CA GLN A 67 -0.70 6.19 10.24
C GLN A 67 -0.04 7.19 9.28
N SER A 68 -0.19 6.99 7.96
CA SER A 68 0.46 7.84 6.96
C SER A 68 -0.26 9.18 6.81
N THR A 69 0.38 10.24 7.31
CA THR A 69 -0.07 11.63 7.12
C THR A 69 -0.11 12.00 5.63
N MET A 70 0.89 11.56 4.86
CA MET A 70 0.93 11.77 3.41
C MET A 70 -0.28 11.13 2.71
N ALA A 71 -0.61 9.88 3.04
CA ALA A 71 -1.75 9.21 2.43
C ALA A 71 -3.07 9.90 2.78
N ARG A 72 -3.21 10.38 4.02
CA ARG A 72 -4.39 11.14 4.47
C ARG A 72 -4.54 12.45 3.72
N GLN A 73 -3.45 13.19 3.52
CA GLN A 73 -3.46 14.43 2.75
C GLN A 73 -3.75 14.19 1.26
N ALA A 74 -3.21 13.12 0.68
CA ALA A 74 -3.38 12.82 -0.75
C ALA A 74 -4.78 12.27 -1.09
N PHE A 75 -5.35 11.40 -0.23
CA PHE A 75 -6.57 10.65 -0.56
C PHE A 75 -7.79 11.00 0.29
N GLY A 76 -7.58 11.66 1.43
CA GLY A 76 -8.58 11.98 2.43
C GLY A 76 -8.71 10.93 3.52
N ASP A 77 -9.05 11.37 4.74
CA ASP A 77 -9.15 10.51 5.92
C ASP A 77 -10.14 9.37 5.76
N ASP A 78 -11.35 9.65 5.26
CA ASP A 78 -12.39 8.63 5.06
C ASP A 78 -11.92 7.51 4.13
N PHE A 79 -11.21 7.87 3.06
CA PHE A 79 -10.70 6.87 2.12
C PHE A 79 -9.63 6.00 2.77
N VAL A 80 -8.66 6.62 3.44
CA VAL A 80 -7.56 5.90 4.11
C VAL A 80 -8.12 4.95 5.16
N GLU A 81 -9.07 5.43 5.97
CA GLU A 81 -9.68 4.63 7.04
C GLU A 81 -10.46 3.45 6.48
N HIS A 82 -11.37 3.70 5.52
CA HIS A 82 -12.17 2.63 4.93
C HIS A 82 -11.33 1.63 4.15
N PHE A 83 -10.35 2.10 3.38
CA PHE A 83 -9.50 1.20 2.60
C PHE A 83 -8.65 0.32 3.51
N ALA A 84 -8.00 0.89 4.54
CA ALA A 84 -7.21 0.11 5.49
C ALA A 84 -8.08 -0.89 6.28
N ALA A 85 -9.26 -0.48 6.74
CA ALA A 85 -10.20 -1.39 7.43
C ALA A 85 -10.61 -2.58 6.56
N SER A 86 -10.77 -2.38 5.24
CA SER A 86 -11.06 -3.49 4.33
C SER A 86 -9.88 -4.46 4.16
N ARG A 87 -8.62 -3.98 4.22
CA ARG A 87 -7.42 -4.84 4.21
C ARG A 87 -7.25 -5.60 5.52
N GLU A 88 -7.54 -4.97 6.64
CA GLU A 88 -7.55 -5.63 7.95
C GLU A 88 -8.60 -6.75 8.01
N TRP A 89 -9.79 -6.52 7.45
CA TRP A 89 -10.84 -7.55 7.38
C TRP A 89 -10.39 -8.72 6.50
N GLU A 90 -9.85 -8.44 5.32
CA GLU A 90 -9.36 -9.45 4.38
C GLU A 90 -8.28 -10.33 5.01
N GLU A 91 -7.30 -9.75 5.71
CA GLU A 91 -6.29 -10.54 6.39
C GLU A 91 -6.86 -11.39 7.53
N ARG A 92 -7.82 -10.86 8.31
CA ARG A 92 -8.48 -11.65 9.35
C ARG A 92 -9.25 -12.82 8.78
N GLU A 93 -9.90 -12.66 7.63
CA GLU A 93 -10.57 -13.77 6.96
C GLU A 93 -9.56 -14.79 6.42
N PHE A 94 -8.47 -14.33 5.77
CA PHE A 94 -7.42 -15.22 5.29
C PHE A 94 -6.84 -16.10 6.41
N ARG A 95 -6.53 -15.52 7.57
CA ARG A 95 -5.97 -16.23 8.73
C ARG A 95 -6.88 -17.33 9.32
N LYS A 96 -8.16 -17.40 8.94
CA LYS A 96 -9.07 -18.49 9.35
C LYS A 96 -8.94 -19.73 8.47
N HIS A 97 -8.31 -19.61 7.32
CA HIS A 97 -8.18 -20.71 6.37
C HIS A 97 -7.00 -21.59 6.76
N ILE A 98 -7.20 -22.91 6.68
CA ILE A 98 -6.11 -23.88 6.78
C ILE A 98 -5.62 -24.13 5.36
N THR A 99 -4.34 -23.86 5.13
CA THR A 99 -3.70 -24.04 3.83
C THR A 99 -3.29 -25.49 3.60
N ASP A 100 -3.14 -25.88 2.33
CA ASP A 100 -2.67 -27.22 1.98
C ASP A 100 -1.29 -27.54 2.56
N TRP A 101 -0.42 -26.52 2.70
CA TRP A 101 0.89 -26.69 3.34
C TRP A 101 0.74 -27.06 4.82
N GLU A 102 -0.18 -26.41 5.54
CA GLU A 102 -0.46 -26.72 6.96
C GLU A 102 -1.07 -28.12 7.09
N LEU A 103 -2.01 -28.49 6.21
CA LEU A 103 -2.59 -29.84 6.17
C LEU A 103 -1.52 -30.90 5.93
N ALA A 104 -0.73 -30.78 4.85
CA ALA A 104 0.31 -31.73 4.52
C ALA A 104 1.37 -31.87 5.64
N ARG A 105 1.65 -30.78 6.36
CA ARG A 105 2.63 -30.80 7.44
C ARG A 105 2.10 -31.43 8.72
N TYR A 106 0.84 -31.23 9.08
CA TYR A 106 0.34 -31.61 10.41
C TYR A 106 -0.69 -32.74 10.42
N LEU A 107 -1.36 -33.03 9.30
CA LEU A 107 -2.42 -34.03 9.23
C LEU A 107 -1.90 -35.47 9.31
N GLU A 108 -0.73 -35.76 8.72
CA GLU A 108 -0.11 -37.10 8.73
C GLU A 108 0.80 -37.36 9.96
N ILE A 109 0.99 -36.36 10.82
CA ILE A 109 1.82 -36.48 12.03
C ILE A 109 1.06 -37.18 13.19
N ILE A 110 -0.26 -37.40 13.06
CA ILE A 110 -1.13 -37.96 14.11
C ILE A 110 -1.47 -39.42 13.84
#